data_AF-A0A5B7WSM4-F1
#
_entry.id   AF-A0A5B7WSM4-F1
#
_cell.length_a   1.000
_cell.length_b   1.000
_cell.length_c   1.000
_cell.angle_alpha   90.00
_cell.angle_beta   90.00
_cell.angle_gamma   90.00
#
_symmetry.space_group_name_H-M   'P 1'
#
loop_
_entity.id
_entity.type
_entity.pdbx_description
1 polymer ?
#
loop_
_entity_poly.entity_id
_entity_poly.type
_entity_poly.pdbx_seq_one_letter_code
_entity_poly.pdbx_strand_id
1 'polypeptide(L)'
;MLPWWFWVLLWTVLILATLLAAIVAGFRLFRRGMGVMQSLGDAADKLSSDMAQPGTVVDYTPRPRTYPSGTDATHGDPHQIRQLKETGKAERVEARRAARVARRDARNQRQNVYDVHLF
;
A
#
# COMPACT_ATOMS: atom_id res chain seq x y z
N MET A 1 2.89 71.09 1.78
CA MET A 1 1.67 70.56 2.44
C MET A 1 0.97 69.69 1.43
N LEU A 2 0.90 68.38 1.63
CA LEU A 2 0.18 67.51 0.69
C LEU A 2 -1.30 67.84 0.75
N PRO A 3 -1.97 68.04 -0.39
CA PRO A 3 -3.36 68.45 -0.38
C PRO A 3 -4.25 67.28 0.08
N TRP A 4 -5.28 67.58 0.87
CA TRP A 4 -6.09 66.58 1.58
C TRP A 4 -6.76 65.52 0.67
N TRP A 5 -7.06 65.87 -0.58
CA TRP A 5 -7.62 64.96 -1.58
C TRP A 5 -6.66 63.83 -2.00
N PHE A 6 -5.35 64.03 -1.84
CA PHE A 6 -4.35 62.99 -2.10
C PHE A 6 -4.59 61.74 -1.25
N TRP A 7 -4.97 61.94 0.02
CA TRP A 7 -5.27 60.83 0.93
C TRP A 7 -6.48 60.02 0.47
N VAL A 8 -7.53 60.69 0.00
CA VAL A 8 -8.73 60.02 -0.53
C VAL A 8 -8.38 59.16 -1.75
N LEU A 9 -7.55 59.70 -2.65
CA LEU A 9 -7.10 58.99 -3.84
C LEU A 9 -6.21 57.79 -3.49
N LEU A 10 -5.30 57.94 -2.53
CA LEU A 10 -4.46 56.85 -2.02
C LEU A 10 -5.33 55.69 -1.51
N TRP A 11 -6.28 55.98 -0.63
CA TRP A 11 -7.18 54.97 -0.08
C TRP A 11 -8.05 54.31 -1.15
N THR A 12 -8.52 55.08 -2.13
CA THR A 12 -9.33 54.55 -3.24
C THR A 12 -8.54 53.54 -4.06
N VAL A 13 -7.30 53.87 -4.45
CA VAL A 13 -6.42 52.97 -5.20
C VAL A 13 -6.08 51.74 -4.35
N LEU A 14 -5.85 51.91 -3.05
CA LEU A 14 -5.54 50.80 -2.15
C LEU A 14 -6.69 49.79 -2.06
N ILE A 15 -7.93 50.30 -1.94
CA ILE A 15 -9.14 49.46 -1.92
C ILE A 15 -9.31 48.76 -3.26
N LEU A 16 -9.19 49.48 -4.38
CA LEU A 16 -9.30 48.92 -5.72
C LEU A 16 -8.26 47.82 -5.98
N ALA A 17 -7.00 48.05 -5.60
CA ALA A 17 -5.93 47.07 -5.72
C ALA A 17 -6.21 45.81 -4.87
N THR A 18 -6.69 46.01 -3.63
CA THR A 18 -7.06 44.90 -2.74
C THR A 18 -8.22 44.09 -3.30
N LEU A 19 -9.24 44.76 -3.83
CA LEU A 19 -10.43 44.12 -4.41
C LEU A 19 -10.07 43.35 -5.69
N LEU A 20 -9.23 43.93 -6.55
CA LEU A 20 -8.68 43.25 -7.71
C LEU A 20 -7.89 42.00 -7.31
N ALA A 21 -7.01 42.10 -6.31
CA ALA A 21 -6.23 40.98 -5.81
C ALA A 21 -7.13 39.87 -5.25
N ALA A 22 -8.19 40.24 -4.50
CA ALA A 22 -9.17 39.28 -3.98
C ALA A 22 -9.93 38.55 -5.09
N ILE A 23 -10.37 39.27 -6.14
CA ILE A 23 -11.03 38.66 -7.30
C ILE A 23 -10.09 37.70 -8.02
N VAL A 24 -8.84 38.11 -8.28
CA VAL A 24 -7.84 37.28 -8.96
C VAL A 24 -7.53 36.03 -8.13
N ALA A 25 -7.35 36.18 -6.82
CA ALA A 25 -7.10 35.07 -5.91
C ALA A 25 -8.31 34.11 -5.87
N GLY A 26 -9.52 34.64 -5.74
CA GLY A 26 -10.76 33.87 -5.75
C GLY A 26 -10.94 33.10 -7.06
N PHE A 27 -10.76 33.75 -8.21
CA PHE A 27 -10.85 33.10 -9.51
C PHE A 27 -9.77 32.03 -9.71
N ARG A 28 -8.54 32.31 -9.28
CA ARG A 28 -7.43 31.34 -9.36
C ARG A 28 -7.68 30.13 -8.47
N LEU A 29 -8.20 30.34 -7.26
CA LEU A 29 -8.55 29.27 -6.33
C LEU A 29 -9.69 28.44 -6.88
N PHE A 30 -10.75 29.08 -7.39
CA PHE A 30 -11.89 28.41 -8.00
C PHE A 30 -11.47 27.54 -9.20
N ARG A 31 -10.65 28.09 -10.11
CA ARG A 31 -10.17 27.38 -11.28
C ARG A 31 -9.29 26.17 -10.92
N ARG A 32 -8.46 26.32 -9.88
CA ARG A 32 -7.63 25.21 -9.37
C ARG A 32 -8.47 24.15 -8.64
N GLY A 33 -9.41 24.57 -7.81
CA GLY A 33 -10.30 23.67 -7.07
C GLY A 33 -11.20 22.86 -7.99
N MET A 34 -11.73 23.48 -9.05
CA MET A 34 -12.56 22.78 -10.04
C MET A 34 -11.80 21.67 -10.77
N GLY A 35 -10.51 21.88 -11.07
CA GLY A 35 -9.67 20.83 -11.67
C GLY A 35 -9.48 19.63 -10.73
N VAL A 36 -9.32 19.87 -9.43
CA VAL A 36 -9.26 18.79 -8.43
C VAL A 36 -10.59 18.06 -8.35
N MET A 37 -11.70 18.78 -8.35
CA MET A 37 -13.04 18.21 -8.28
C MET A 37 -13.36 17.31 -9.49
N GLN A 38 -12.98 17.74 -10.70
CA GLN A 38 -13.08 16.92 -11.91
C GLN A 38 -12.23 15.64 -11.80
N SER A 39 -10.97 15.76 -11.35
CA SER A 39 -10.12 14.58 -11.19
C SER A 39 -10.65 13.59 -10.15
N LEU A 40 -11.32 14.08 -9.09
CA LEU A 40 -11.98 13.25 -8.10
C LEU A 40 -13.21 12.55 -8.69
N GLY A 41 -14.00 13.26 -9.51
CA GLY A 41 -15.14 12.70 -10.23
C GLY A 41 -14.69 11.57 -11.17
N ASP A 42 -13.69 11.82 -12.01
CA ASP A 42 -13.15 10.81 -12.93
C ASP A 42 -12.61 9.57 -12.19
N ALA A 43 -11.97 9.77 -11.03
CA ALA A 43 -11.47 8.68 -10.20
C ALA A 43 -12.61 7.89 -9.53
N ALA A 44 -13.64 8.59 -9.05
CA ALA A 44 -14.83 7.96 -8.47
C ALA A 44 -15.60 7.17 -9.53
N ASP A 45 -15.76 7.69 -10.74
CA ASP A 45 -16.41 7.00 -11.86
C ASP A 45 -15.64 5.74 -12.24
N LYS A 46 -14.31 5.82 -12.34
CA LYS A 46 -13.47 4.64 -12.58
C LYS A 46 -13.62 3.59 -11.49
N LEU A 47 -13.57 3.98 -10.22
CA LEU A 47 -13.74 3.05 -9.11
C LEU A 47 -15.14 2.41 -9.11
N SER A 48 -16.17 3.20 -9.41
CA SER A 48 -17.54 2.70 -9.51
C SER A 48 -17.68 1.69 -10.66
N SER A 49 -17.04 1.97 -11.81
CA SER A 49 -17.07 1.09 -12.97
C SER A 49 -16.34 -0.23 -12.71
N ASP A 50 -15.22 -0.19 -11.99
CA ASP A 50 -14.41 -1.35 -11.64
C ASP A 50 -15.12 -2.22 -10.60
N MET A 51 -15.79 -1.58 -9.62
CA MET A 51 -16.59 -2.27 -8.60
C MET A 51 -17.90 -2.85 -9.16
N ALA A 52 -18.45 -2.24 -10.21
CA ALA A 52 -19.65 -2.73 -10.90
C ALA A 52 -19.36 -3.94 -11.81
N GLN A 53 -18.09 -4.23 -12.11
CA GLN A 53 -17.76 -5.46 -12.81
C GLN A 53 -18.03 -6.66 -11.90
N PRO A 54 -18.69 -7.71 -12.40
CA PRO A 54 -18.86 -8.94 -11.63
C PRO A 54 -17.47 -9.46 -11.26
N GLY A 55 -17.23 -9.59 -9.95
CA GLY A 55 -15.93 -9.94 -9.42
C GLY A 55 -15.41 -11.21 -10.08
N THR A 56 -14.28 -11.09 -10.78
CA THR A 56 -13.56 -12.25 -11.29
C THR A 56 -13.16 -13.10 -10.08
N VAL A 57 -13.67 -14.32 -9.97
CA VAL A 57 -13.19 -15.28 -8.98
C VAL A 57 -11.75 -15.62 -9.37
N VAL A 58 -10.81 -14.88 -8.81
CA VAL A 58 -9.40 -15.20 -8.93
C VAL A 58 -9.22 -16.47 -8.11
N ASP A 59 -9.02 -17.59 -8.80
CA ASP A 59 -8.67 -18.86 -8.18
C ASP A 59 -7.24 -18.72 -7.65
N TYR A 60 -7.12 -18.19 -6.44
CA TYR A 60 -5.85 -18.15 -5.74
C TYR A 60 -5.47 -19.58 -5.43
N THR A 61 -4.34 -20.05 -5.99
CA THR A 61 -3.74 -21.32 -5.59
C THR A 61 -3.73 -21.38 -4.06
N PRO A 62 -4.41 -22.37 -3.44
CA PRO A 62 -4.49 -22.47 -1.99
C PRO A 62 -3.06 -22.48 -1.46
N ARG A 63 -2.67 -21.40 -0.77
CA ARG A 63 -1.35 -21.36 -0.17
C ARG A 63 -1.33 -22.45 0.89
N PRO A 64 -0.39 -23.41 0.84
CA PRO A 64 -0.28 -24.42 1.87
C PRO A 64 -0.20 -23.69 3.20
N ARG A 65 -1.18 -23.93 4.08
CA ARG A 65 -1.27 -23.27 5.38
C ARG A 65 0.04 -23.57 6.10
N THR A 66 0.92 -22.58 6.15
CA THR A 66 2.16 -22.66 6.90
C THR A 66 1.75 -22.43 8.35
N TYR A 67 1.33 -23.52 9.00
CA TYR A 67 0.96 -23.58 10.42
C TYR A 67 -0.32 -22.84 10.81
N PRO A 68 -0.88 -23.16 12.00
CA PRO A 68 -1.93 -22.34 12.57
C PRO A 68 -1.42 -20.90 12.69
N SER A 69 -2.07 -20.01 11.95
CA SER A 69 -1.83 -18.58 11.95
C SER A 69 -3.18 -17.87 12.06
N GLY A 70 -3.20 -16.72 12.74
CA GLY A 70 -4.46 -16.02 13.02
C GLY A 70 -5.30 -16.71 14.09
N THR A 71 -6.61 -16.74 13.89
CA THR A 71 -7.61 -17.17 14.88
C THR A 71 -7.42 -18.61 15.37
N ASP A 72 -6.95 -19.50 14.50
CA ASP A 72 -6.66 -20.92 14.83
C ASP A 72 -5.54 -21.05 15.87
N ALA A 73 -4.57 -20.13 15.90
CA ALA A 73 -3.48 -20.16 16.86
C ALA A 73 -3.87 -19.62 18.25
N THR A 74 -4.90 -18.77 18.32
CA THR A 74 -5.32 -18.10 19.56
C THR A 74 -6.41 -18.88 20.30
N HIS A 75 -7.25 -19.64 19.61
CA HIS A 75 -8.41 -20.33 20.18
C HIS A 75 -8.35 -21.87 20.14
N GLY A 76 -7.29 -22.44 19.53
CA GLY A 76 -7.09 -23.89 19.48
C GLY A 76 -6.54 -24.50 20.79
N ASP A 77 -6.56 -25.83 20.89
CA ASP A 77 -5.93 -26.56 21.99
C ASP A 77 -4.40 -26.29 22.03
N PRO A 78 -3.84 -25.76 23.13
CA PRO A 78 -2.42 -25.47 23.27
C PRO A 78 -1.48 -26.63 22.91
N HIS A 79 -1.87 -27.88 23.22
CA HIS A 79 -1.05 -29.06 22.91
C HIS A 79 -0.98 -29.33 21.40
N GLN A 80 -2.11 -29.22 20.71
CA GLN A 80 -2.19 -29.39 19.26
C GLN A 80 -1.43 -28.29 18.52
N ILE A 81 -1.56 -27.03 18.95
CA ILE A 81 -0.82 -25.91 18.35
C ILE A 81 0.69 -26.09 18.51
N ARG A 82 1.15 -26.60 19.66
CA ARG A 82 2.57 -26.92 19.90
C ARG A 82 3.07 -28.03 18.98
N GLN A 83 2.32 -29.11 18.82
CA GLN A 83 2.67 -30.19 17.90
C GLN A 83 2.71 -29.72 16.45
N LEU A 84 1.71 -28.96 16.03
CA LEU A 84 1.69 -28.37 14.71
C LEU A 84 2.93 -27.51 14.51
N LYS A 85 3.26 -26.61 15.44
CA LYS A 85 4.46 -25.72 15.43
C LYS A 85 5.79 -26.47 15.29
N GLU A 86 5.97 -27.59 15.99
CA GLU A 86 7.19 -28.40 15.84
C GLU A 86 7.22 -29.12 14.49
N THR A 87 6.09 -29.64 14.03
CA THR A 87 5.98 -30.40 12.77
C THR A 87 6.47 -29.59 11.58
N GLY A 88 5.90 -28.42 11.31
CA GLY A 88 6.40 -27.66 10.16
C GLY A 88 7.77 -27.01 10.40
N LYS A 89 8.36 -27.12 11.61
CA LYS A 89 9.68 -26.54 11.91
C LYS A 89 10.66 -27.56 11.39
N ALA A 90 10.37 -28.83 11.70
CA ALA A 90 10.63 -30.01 10.90
C ALA A 90 10.71 -29.70 9.40
N GLU A 91 9.55 -29.46 8.80
CA GLU A 91 9.39 -29.27 7.35
C GLU A 91 10.22 -28.10 6.80
N ARG A 92 10.28 -26.95 7.49
CA ARG A 92 11.09 -25.81 7.02
C ARG A 92 12.58 -26.10 7.07
N VAL A 93 13.05 -26.85 8.07
CA VAL A 93 14.44 -27.28 8.14
C VAL A 93 14.75 -28.24 6.99
N GLU A 94 13.86 -29.20 6.74
CA GLU A 94 14.00 -30.18 5.67
C GLU A 94 13.95 -29.54 4.28
N ALA A 95 13.01 -28.63 4.03
CA ALA A 95 12.90 -27.90 2.76
C ALA A 95 14.17 -27.08 2.48
N ARG A 96 14.75 -26.44 3.51
CA ARG A 96 16.03 -25.72 3.37
C ARG A 96 17.19 -26.67 3.10
N ARG A 97 17.23 -27.83 3.75
CA ARG A 97 18.23 -28.89 3.50
C ARG A 97 18.13 -29.40 2.06
N ALA A 98 16.94 -29.81 1.62
CA ALA A 98 16.68 -30.24 0.25
C ALA A 98 17.10 -29.18 -0.77
N ALA A 99 16.78 -27.90 -0.53
CA ALA A 99 17.21 -26.81 -1.41
C ALA A 99 18.73 -26.58 -1.39
N ARG A 100 19.45 -26.87 -0.30
CA ARG A 100 20.93 -26.85 -0.28
C ARG A 100 21.51 -28.00 -1.10
N VAL A 101 20.97 -29.20 -0.92
CA VAL A 101 21.38 -30.42 -1.64
C VAL A 101 21.17 -30.24 -3.14
N ALA A 102 19.96 -29.88 -3.57
CA ALA A 102 19.63 -29.65 -4.97
C ALA A 102 20.53 -28.58 -5.63
N ARG A 103 20.81 -27.48 -4.91
CA ARG A 103 21.71 -26.42 -5.41
C ARG A 103 23.15 -26.91 -5.60
N ARG A 104 23.66 -27.78 -4.72
CA ARG A 104 25.02 -28.33 -4.84
C ARG A 104 25.09 -29.40 -5.93
N ASP A 105 24.05 -30.21 -6.04
CA ASP A 105 23.92 -31.26 -7.05
C ASP A 105 23.91 -30.67 -8.47
N ALA A 106 23.13 -29.61 -8.68
CA ALA A 106 23.12 -28.85 -9.94
C ALA A 106 24.48 -28.24 -10.31
N ARG A 107 25.39 -28.06 -9.35
CA ARG A 107 26.77 -27.57 -9.57
C ARG A 107 27.81 -28.68 -9.56
N ASN A 108 27.39 -29.95 -9.49
CA ASN A 108 28.27 -31.11 -9.41
C ASN A 108 29.30 -31.01 -8.26
N GLN A 109 28.88 -30.41 -7.13
CA GLN A 109 29.70 -30.19 -5.95
C GLN A 109 29.47 -31.30 -4.92
N ARG A 110 30.52 -31.65 -4.15
CA ARG A 110 30.40 -32.62 -3.04
C ARG A 110 29.36 -32.15 -2.00
N GLN A 111 28.48 -33.06 -1.59
CA GLN A 111 27.47 -32.80 -0.57
C GLN A 111 28.08 -32.76 0.83
N ASN A 112 27.44 -32.03 1.73
CA ASN A 112 27.84 -31.99 3.15
C ASN A 112 27.33 -33.26 3.85
N VAL A 113 28.15 -33.89 4.69
CA VAL A 113 27.81 -35.13 5.42
C VAL A 113 26.55 -34.95 6.28
N TYR A 114 26.41 -33.80 6.94
CA TYR A 114 25.22 -33.47 7.75
C TYR A 114 23.94 -33.32 6.91
N ASP A 115 24.06 -32.98 5.63
CA ASP A 115 22.93 -32.80 4.72
C ASP A 115 22.57 -34.12 4.00
N VAL A 116 23.15 -35.29 4.30
CA VAL A 116 22.83 -36.57 3.63
C VAL A 116 22.32 -37.68 4.55
N HIS A 117 22.09 -37.40 5.85
CA HIS A 117 21.59 -38.37 6.84
C HIS A 117 22.32 -39.73 6.79
N LEU A 118 23.63 -39.70 6.58
CA LEU A 118 24.46 -40.92 6.58
C LEU A 118 24.81 -41.43 7.98
N PHE A 119 24.31 -40.78 9.04
CA PHE A 119 24.45 -41.18 10.44
C PHE A 119 23.21 -40.77 11.22
#